data_AF-A0A8E2DYV3-F1
#
_entry.id   AF-A0A8E2DYV3-F1
#
_cell.length_a   1.000
_cell.length_b   1.000
_cell.length_c   1.000
_cell.angle_alpha   90.00
_cell.angle_beta   90.00
_cell.angle_gamma   90.00
#
_symmetry.space_group_name_H-M   'P 1'
#
loop_
_entity.id
_entity.type
_entity.pdbx_description
1 polymer ?
#
loop_
_entity_poly.entity_id
_entity_poly.type
_entity_poly.pdbx_seq_one_letter_code
_entity_poly.pdbx_strand_id
1 'polypeptide(L)'
;MANQSLFSSLHIAGQLLEVRMDGVDIFLPSSGKRAIGTRGLNGCSCVVIMGSTAIILAQGRGTEVDLTRDLSRESHEHHEEALTAVADLVRQHNGHFPPSTTAWGIFGWSQEEGHLRSVKDQVQTHLKDMGYEMNPAFYEQMDVRAIVPPKGELVGFIRNNVAELWLEKRRLWPMQQQQTTVAQSSSSASPTGQLLSAVPIAVSQASASQLGQHSLQYTAPNTASSSSGTAPAGTRWDGQYYASTQNPAYVWINGEWAPRPSTTSTASTSQYSGTG
;
A
#
# COMPACT_ATOMS: atom_id res chain seq x y z
N MET A 1 3.60 19.52 -29.67
CA MET A 1 4.45 19.27 -28.49
C MET A 1 3.98 17.99 -27.84
N ALA A 2 4.86 17.00 -27.67
CA ALA A 2 4.47 15.74 -27.03
C ALA A 2 3.97 16.01 -25.61
N ASN A 3 2.88 15.35 -25.21
CA ASN A 3 2.34 15.42 -23.85
C ASN A 3 3.37 14.83 -22.87
N GLN A 4 4.28 15.67 -22.37
CA GLN A 4 5.27 15.26 -21.38
C GLN A 4 4.57 14.91 -20.07
N SER A 5 4.93 13.78 -19.47
CA SER A 5 4.37 13.36 -18.19
C SER A 5 4.98 14.14 -17.03
N LEU A 6 4.24 14.22 -15.91
CA LEU A 6 4.68 14.91 -14.70
C LEU A 6 6.01 14.35 -14.18
N PHE A 7 6.15 13.03 -14.15
CA PHE A 7 7.41 12.35 -13.82
C PHE A 7 8.56 12.84 -14.73
N SER A 8 8.36 12.81 -16.05
CA SER A 8 9.40 13.19 -17.02
C SER A 8 9.80 14.66 -16.87
N SER A 9 8.84 15.56 -16.65
CA SER A 9 9.13 16.98 -16.43
C SER A 9 9.96 17.22 -15.16
N LEU A 10 9.62 16.56 -14.05
CA LEU A 10 10.36 16.70 -12.78
C LEU A 10 11.75 16.06 -12.85
N HIS A 11 11.86 14.91 -13.52
CA HIS A 11 13.12 14.21 -13.70
C HIS A 11 14.11 15.05 -14.52
N ILE A 12 13.69 15.59 -15.68
CA ILE A 12 14.54 16.46 -16.51
C ILE A 12 14.94 17.74 -15.77
N ALA A 13 14.05 18.29 -14.93
CA ALA A 13 14.36 19.45 -14.11
C ALA A 13 15.29 19.15 -12.92
N GLY A 14 15.67 17.88 -12.69
CA GLY A 14 16.47 17.46 -11.53
C GLY A 14 15.72 17.53 -10.19
N GLN A 15 14.39 17.71 -10.23
CA GLN A 15 13.52 17.96 -9.07
C GLN A 15 12.89 16.70 -8.49
N LEU A 16 13.11 15.54 -9.12
CA LEU A 16 12.58 14.24 -8.70
C LEU A 16 13.63 13.43 -7.94
N LEU A 17 13.21 12.81 -6.83
CA LEU A 17 13.85 11.65 -6.22
C LEU A 17 13.26 10.40 -6.87
N GLU A 18 13.99 9.78 -7.80
CA GLU A 18 13.52 8.58 -8.49
C GLU A 18 13.82 7.33 -7.67
N VAL A 19 12.78 6.61 -7.28
CA VAL A 19 12.87 5.27 -6.71
C VAL A 19 12.88 4.27 -7.86
N ARG A 20 13.97 3.52 -7.94
CA ARG A 20 14.15 2.48 -8.97
C ARG A 20 13.45 1.20 -8.55
N MET A 21 13.38 0.24 -9.46
CA MET A 21 12.93 -1.11 -9.16
C MET A 21 13.75 -1.71 -8.00
N ASP A 22 13.07 -2.38 -7.06
CA ASP A 22 13.63 -2.89 -5.80
C ASP A 22 14.14 -1.81 -4.85
N GLY A 23 13.84 -0.54 -5.15
CA GLY A 23 14.22 0.60 -4.34
C GLY A 23 13.19 0.92 -3.28
N VAL A 24 13.69 1.39 -2.14
CA VAL A 24 12.92 2.08 -1.11
C VAL A 24 13.61 3.39 -0.82
N ASP A 25 12.87 4.49 -0.86
CA ASP A 25 13.42 5.81 -0.55
C ASP A 25 12.38 6.70 0.15
N ILE A 26 12.88 7.74 0.81
CA ILE A 26 12.09 8.72 1.56
C ILE A 26 12.28 10.12 1.00
N PHE A 27 11.16 10.73 0.64
CA PHE A 27 11.09 12.15 0.37
C PHE A 27 11.04 12.94 1.67
N LEU A 28 12.06 13.76 1.90
CA LEU A 28 12.07 14.80 2.90
C LEU A 28 12.10 16.19 2.22
N PRO A 29 11.40 17.22 2.75
CA PRO A 29 11.47 18.58 2.22
C PRO A 29 12.90 19.17 2.19
N SER A 30 13.78 18.67 3.06
CA SER A 30 15.19 19.03 3.12
C SER A 30 16.07 18.38 2.05
N SER A 31 15.56 17.42 1.27
CA SER A 31 16.33 16.67 0.26
C SER A 31 16.79 17.50 -0.94
N GLY A 32 16.33 18.76 -1.06
CA GLY A 32 16.53 19.59 -2.26
C GLY A 32 15.71 19.12 -3.46
N LYS A 33 14.94 18.04 -3.33
CA LYS A 33 13.98 17.57 -4.32
C LYS A 33 12.60 18.17 -4.04
N ARG A 34 11.73 18.14 -5.03
CA ARG A 34 10.33 18.60 -4.90
C ARG A 34 9.32 17.46 -4.85
N ALA A 35 9.74 16.27 -5.26
CA ALA A 35 8.89 15.12 -5.41
C ALA A 35 9.70 13.84 -5.27
N ILE A 36 9.00 12.75 -4.97
CA ILE A 36 9.48 11.38 -5.11
C ILE A 36 8.62 10.67 -6.13
N GLY A 37 9.19 9.75 -6.88
CA GLY A 37 8.39 8.99 -7.83
C GLY A 37 9.09 7.76 -8.34
N THR A 38 8.31 6.91 -8.97
CA THR A 38 8.78 5.71 -9.66
C THR A 38 8.11 5.64 -11.04
N ARG A 39 8.67 4.84 -11.94
CA ARG A 39 8.15 4.56 -13.27
C ARG A 39 8.29 3.07 -13.58
N GLY A 40 7.58 2.63 -14.61
CA GLY A 40 7.66 1.25 -15.06
C GLY A 40 6.95 0.29 -14.10
N LEU A 41 5.82 0.70 -13.51
CA LEU A 41 5.03 -0.16 -12.63
C LEU A 41 4.28 -1.29 -13.38
N ASN A 42 4.57 -1.50 -14.66
CA ASN A 42 3.95 -2.51 -15.50
C ASN A 42 4.34 -3.91 -15.02
N GLY A 43 3.43 -4.57 -14.30
CA GLY A 43 3.73 -5.84 -13.64
C GLY A 43 4.63 -5.68 -12.42
N CYS A 44 4.60 -4.52 -11.75
CA CYS A 44 5.23 -4.30 -10.44
C CYS A 44 4.20 -3.74 -9.46
N SER A 45 4.53 -3.84 -8.17
CA SER A 45 3.75 -3.21 -7.10
C SER A 45 4.52 -2.06 -6.46
N CYS A 46 3.80 -1.10 -5.93
CA CYS A 46 4.35 0.05 -5.25
C CYS A 46 3.59 0.25 -3.94
N VAL A 47 4.33 0.30 -2.84
CA VAL A 47 3.82 0.68 -1.52
C VAL A 47 4.20 2.14 -1.28
N VAL A 48 3.25 2.94 -0.80
CA VAL A 48 3.48 4.35 -0.48
C VAL A 48 3.02 4.62 0.94
N ILE A 49 3.88 5.23 1.76
CA ILE A 49 3.52 5.77 3.08
C ILE A 49 3.57 7.29 3.00
N MET A 50 2.45 7.94 3.30
CA MET A 50 2.26 9.38 3.24
C MET A 50 2.12 9.92 4.66
N GLY A 51 3.15 10.62 5.13
CA GLY A 51 3.15 11.30 6.41
C GLY A 51 2.68 12.75 6.31
N SER A 52 2.87 13.51 7.39
CA SER A 52 2.56 14.95 7.44
C SER A 52 3.53 15.78 6.60
N THR A 53 4.79 15.37 6.58
CA THR A 53 5.91 16.12 6.01
C THR A 53 6.93 15.23 5.31
N ALA A 54 6.66 13.94 5.13
CA ALA A 54 7.48 13.03 4.35
C ALA A 54 6.64 12.02 3.56
N ILE A 55 7.22 11.43 2.52
CA ILE A 55 6.61 10.33 1.74
C ILE A 55 7.65 9.23 1.55
N ILE A 56 7.33 8.00 1.92
CA ILE A 56 8.14 6.81 1.59
C ILE A 56 7.50 6.13 0.38
N LEU A 57 8.34 5.71 -0.56
CA LEU A 57 7.91 4.94 -1.71
C LEU A 57 8.82 3.72 -1.84
N ALA A 58 8.21 2.54 -1.89
CA ALA A 58 8.87 1.27 -2.13
C ALA A 58 8.31 0.66 -3.41
N GLN A 59 9.17 0.38 -4.38
CA GLN A 59 8.79 -0.33 -5.61
C GLN A 59 9.22 -1.79 -5.50
N GLY A 60 8.27 -2.69 -5.34
CA GLY A 60 8.51 -4.12 -5.40
C GLY A 60 8.50 -4.62 -6.85
N ARG A 61 9.37 -5.59 -7.15
CA ARG A 61 9.18 -6.45 -8.32
C ARG A 61 7.79 -7.05 -8.29
N GLY A 62 7.13 -7.10 -9.44
CA GLY A 62 6.08 -8.09 -9.61
C GLY A 62 6.67 -9.35 -10.20
N THR A 63 5.95 -10.44 -10.01
CA THR A 63 6.27 -11.73 -10.59
C THR A 63 6.24 -11.62 -12.11
N GLU A 64 7.39 -11.84 -12.74
CA GLU A 64 7.41 -12.23 -14.15
C GLU A 64 6.56 -13.49 -14.26
N VAL A 65 5.51 -13.41 -15.07
CA VAL A 65 4.32 -14.24 -14.89
C VAL A 65 4.61 -15.69 -15.31
N ASP A 66 5.07 -16.52 -14.38
CA ASP A 66 4.83 -17.95 -14.47
C ASP A 66 3.43 -18.22 -13.90
N LEU A 67 2.44 -18.17 -14.81
CA LEU A 67 0.98 -18.17 -14.61
C LEU A 67 0.40 -19.38 -13.83
N THR A 68 1.24 -20.23 -13.24
CA THR A 68 0.84 -21.54 -12.71
C THR A 68 1.09 -21.74 -11.21
N ARG A 69 1.64 -20.75 -10.51
CA ARG A 69 1.97 -20.89 -9.08
C ARG A 69 1.52 -19.68 -8.26
N ASP A 70 1.19 -19.93 -6.99
CA ASP A 70 1.20 -18.91 -5.93
C ASP A 70 2.43 -18.00 -6.09
N LEU A 71 2.32 -16.75 -5.65
CA LEU A 71 3.44 -15.80 -5.50
C LEU A 71 4.73 -16.58 -5.21
N SER A 72 5.69 -16.53 -6.13
CA SER A 72 6.94 -17.28 -5.93
C SER A 72 7.53 -16.87 -4.59
N ARG A 73 8.13 -17.82 -3.86
CA ARG A 73 8.77 -17.55 -2.57
C ARG A 73 9.68 -16.33 -2.63
N GLU A 74 10.40 -16.19 -3.75
CA GLU A 74 11.27 -15.04 -4.05
C GLU A 74 10.49 -13.72 -4.09
N SER A 75 9.32 -13.67 -4.72
CA SER A 75 8.49 -12.45 -4.74
C SER A 75 7.97 -12.08 -3.36
N HIS A 76 7.66 -13.08 -2.51
CA HIS A 76 7.25 -12.82 -1.13
C HIS A 76 8.42 -12.31 -0.29
N GLU A 77 9.58 -12.96 -0.36
CA GLU A 77 10.81 -12.55 0.32
C GLU A 77 11.20 -11.12 -0.05
N HIS A 78 11.17 -10.78 -1.34
CA HIS A 78 11.43 -9.41 -1.80
C HIS A 78 10.43 -8.38 -1.27
N HIS A 79 9.16 -8.75 -1.13
CA HIS A 79 8.15 -7.85 -0.58
C HIS A 79 8.38 -7.62 0.92
N GLU A 80 8.67 -8.67 1.68
CA GLU A 80 8.99 -8.56 3.11
C GLU A 80 10.26 -7.73 3.36
N GLU A 81 11.28 -7.87 2.52
CA GLU A 81 12.48 -7.02 2.56
C GLU A 81 12.14 -5.54 2.34
N ALA A 82 11.33 -5.24 1.33
CA ALA A 82 10.88 -3.88 1.05
C ALA A 82 10.03 -3.31 2.20
N LEU A 83 9.13 -4.09 2.78
CA LEU A 83 8.32 -3.67 3.92
C LEU A 83 9.16 -3.44 5.18
N THR A 84 10.17 -4.27 5.42
CA THR A 84 11.13 -4.09 6.51
C THR A 84 11.92 -2.78 6.32
N ALA A 85 12.34 -2.45 5.10
CA ALA A 85 13.01 -1.17 4.83
C ALA A 85 12.06 0.03 5.02
N VAL A 86 10.79 -0.08 4.59
CA VAL A 86 9.76 0.94 4.83
C VAL A 86 9.55 1.15 6.33
N ALA A 87 9.41 0.05 7.08
CA ALA A 87 9.27 0.02 8.53
C ALA A 87 10.41 0.76 9.24
N ASP A 88 11.65 0.46 8.87
CA ASP A 88 12.84 1.09 9.43
C ASP A 88 12.87 2.60 9.15
N LEU A 89 12.50 3.02 7.94
CA LEU A 89 12.38 4.44 7.59
C LEU A 89 11.28 5.15 8.40
N VAL A 90 10.11 4.54 8.57
CA VAL A 90 9.04 5.09 9.42
C VAL A 90 9.53 5.25 10.86
N ARG A 91 10.24 4.25 11.40
CA ARG A 91 10.78 4.30 12.77
C ARG A 91 11.84 5.38 12.92
N GLN A 92 12.79 5.46 11.99
CA GLN A 92 13.87 6.44 11.99
C GLN A 92 13.34 7.88 11.83
N HIS A 93 12.26 8.06 11.08
CA HIS A 93 11.68 9.36 10.73
C HIS A 93 10.30 9.57 11.37
N ASN A 94 10.05 9.00 12.56
CA ASN A 94 8.73 8.94 13.18
C ASN A 94 8.01 10.30 13.33
N GLY A 95 8.76 11.40 13.52
CA GLY A 95 8.21 12.76 13.62
C GLY A 95 7.52 13.23 12.34
N HIS A 96 7.86 12.64 11.19
CA HIS A 96 7.21 12.91 9.92
C HIS A 96 5.98 12.02 9.67
N PHE A 97 5.82 10.93 10.43
CA PHE A 97 4.77 9.91 10.28
C PHE A 97 3.96 9.72 11.58
N PRO A 98 3.31 10.77 12.12
CA PRO A 98 2.43 10.59 13.26
C PRO A 98 1.24 9.71 12.85
N PRO A 99 0.86 8.69 13.66
CA PRO A 99 -0.20 7.74 13.29
C PRO A 99 -1.52 8.40 12.88
N SER A 100 -1.90 9.51 13.53
CA SER A 100 -3.16 10.21 13.29
C SER A 100 -3.30 10.85 11.91
N THR A 101 -2.18 11.14 11.22
CA THR A 101 -2.21 11.75 9.89
C THR A 101 -1.48 10.93 8.83
N THR A 102 -0.86 9.83 9.23
CA THR A 102 -0.17 8.94 8.31
C THR A 102 -1.17 8.03 7.61
N ALA A 103 -1.06 7.97 6.30
CA ALA A 103 -1.86 7.09 5.47
C ALA A 103 -0.94 6.27 4.57
N TRP A 104 -1.39 5.08 4.18
CA TRP A 104 -0.63 4.23 3.27
C TRP A 104 -1.49 3.78 2.11
N GLY A 105 -0.88 3.49 0.97
CA GLY A 105 -1.60 2.96 -0.17
C GLY A 105 -0.73 2.04 -0.99
N ILE A 106 -1.40 1.23 -1.81
CA ILE A 106 -0.75 0.27 -2.69
C ILE A 106 -1.30 0.47 -4.07
N PHE A 107 -0.38 0.51 -5.02
CA PHE A 107 -0.67 0.55 -6.43
C PHE A 107 0.06 -0.60 -7.12
N GLY A 108 -0.58 -1.26 -8.07
CA GLY A 108 0.11 -2.16 -8.96
C GLY A 108 -0.71 -2.52 -10.18
N TRP A 109 -0.02 -3.11 -11.15
CA TRP A 109 -0.65 -3.67 -12.33
C TRP A 109 -0.60 -5.18 -12.24
N SER A 110 -1.75 -5.84 -12.30
CA SER A 110 -1.84 -7.30 -12.30
C SER A 110 -2.94 -7.75 -13.23
N GLN A 111 -2.67 -8.79 -14.02
CA GLN A 111 -3.68 -9.47 -14.83
C GLN A 111 -4.60 -10.35 -13.97
N GLU A 112 -4.11 -10.78 -12.80
CA GLU A 112 -4.81 -11.70 -11.92
C GLU A 112 -5.43 -10.94 -10.75
N GLU A 113 -6.73 -11.15 -10.57
CA GLU A 113 -7.49 -10.63 -9.43
C GLU A 113 -6.95 -11.27 -8.12
N GLY A 114 -6.58 -10.44 -7.14
CA GLY A 114 -6.17 -10.92 -5.82
C GLY A 114 -4.67 -10.90 -5.52
N HIS A 115 -3.77 -10.79 -6.50
CA HIS A 115 -2.32 -10.66 -6.24
C HIS A 115 -2.01 -9.45 -5.33
N LEU A 116 -2.56 -8.29 -5.69
CA LEU A 116 -2.41 -7.09 -4.88
C LEU A 116 -3.10 -7.20 -3.52
N ARG A 117 -4.11 -8.08 -3.38
CA ARG A 117 -4.80 -8.32 -2.10
C ARG A 117 -3.86 -8.98 -1.09
N SER A 118 -3.07 -9.97 -1.51
CA SER A 118 -2.04 -10.57 -0.65
C SER A 118 -1.01 -9.52 -0.20
N VAL A 119 -0.56 -8.68 -1.14
CA VAL A 119 0.36 -7.57 -0.85
C VAL A 119 -0.25 -6.58 0.14
N LYS A 120 -1.53 -6.23 -0.03
CA LYS A 120 -2.28 -5.39 0.90
C LYS A 120 -2.36 -5.98 2.30
N ASP A 121 -2.68 -7.27 2.40
CA ASP A 121 -2.80 -7.95 3.68
C ASP A 121 -1.43 -8.04 4.38
N GLN A 122 -0.35 -8.23 3.63
CA GLN A 122 1.04 -8.19 4.14
C GLN A 122 1.41 -6.80 4.67
N VAL A 123 1.19 -5.73 3.90
CA VAL A 123 1.47 -4.36 4.34
C VAL A 123 0.67 -4.02 5.61
N GLN A 124 -0.62 -4.34 5.62
CA GLN A 124 -1.48 -4.04 6.76
C GLN A 124 -1.05 -4.80 8.02
N THR A 125 -0.73 -6.09 7.88
CA THR A 125 -0.26 -6.93 9.00
C THR A 125 1.09 -6.42 9.51
N HIS A 126 2.04 -6.17 8.61
CA HIS A 126 3.38 -5.71 8.96
C HIS A 126 3.37 -4.35 9.68
N LEU A 127 2.58 -3.38 9.20
CA LEU A 127 2.42 -2.07 9.85
C LEU A 127 1.75 -2.20 11.23
N LYS A 128 0.72 -3.05 11.34
CA LYS A 128 0.01 -3.30 12.60
C LYS A 128 0.92 -3.97 13.64
N ASP A 129 1.71 -4.95 13.24
CA ASP A 129 2.63 -5.68 14.12
C ASP A 129 3.72 -4.78 14.72
N MET A 130 4.05 -3.70 14.01
CA MET A 130 4.94 -2.65 14.51
C MET A 130 4.26 -1.62 15.41
N GLY A 131 2.95 -1.75 15.66
CA GLY A 131 2.17 -0.81 16.47
C GLY A 131 1.74 0.44 15.71
N TYR A 132 1.77 0.44 14.38
CA TYR A 132 1.26 1.54 13.57
C TYR A 132 -0.17 1.26 13.09
N GLU A 133 -1.15 1.92 13.70
CA GLU A 133 -2.52 1.97 13.18
C GLU A 133 -2.64 3.11 12.16
N MET A 134 -2.23 2.85 10.92
CA MET A 134 -2.29 3.82 9.83
C MET A 134 -3.54 3.65 8.97
N ASN A 135 -4.03 4.75 8.43
CA ASN A 135 -5.21 4.73 7.58
C ASN A 135 -4.88 4.19 6.17
N PRO A 136 -5.58 3.14 5.68
CA PRO A 136 -5.48 2.79 4.27
C PRO A 136 -6.10 3.91 3.41
N ALA A 137 -5.29 4.53 2.56
CA ALA A 137 -5.65 5.64 1.68
C ALA A 137 -6.30 5.16 0.38
N PHE A 138 -5.64 4.21 -0.29
CA PHE A 138 -6.09 3.66 -1.56
C PHE A 138 -5.54 2.26 -1.80
N TYR A 139 -6.30 1.49 -2.55
CA TYR A 139 -5.91 0.21 -3.12
C TYR A 139 -6.32 0.25 -4.58
N GLU A 140 -5.35 0.31 -5.49
CA GLU A 140 -5.65 0.37 -6.91
C GLU A 140 -4.89 -0.70 -7.68
N GLN A 141 -5.67 -1.60 -8.25
CA GLN A 141 -5.23 -2.64 -9.17
C GLN A 141 -5.74 -2.27 -10.57
N MET A 142 -4.81 -2.10 -11.51
CA MET A 142 -5.15 -1.88 -12.91
C MET A 142 -4.86 -3.13 -13.74
N ASP A 143 -5.74 -3.43 -14.69
CA ASP A 143 -5.50 -4.51 -15.67
C ASP A 143 -4.39 -4.09 -16.63
N VAL A 144 -3.34 -4.91 -16.70
CA VAL A 144 -2.19 -4.75 -17.62
C VAL A 144 -2.66 -4.68 -19.08
N ARG A 145 -3.79 -5.30 -19.43
CA ARG A 145 -4.33 -5.30 -20.80
C ARG A 145 -5.04 -4.00 -21.16
N ALA A 146 -5.43 -3.19 -20.18
CA ALA A 146 -6.00 -1.87 -20.39
C ALA A 146 -4.93 -0.79 -20.66
N ILE A 147 -3.64 -1.17 -20.70
CA ILE A 147 -2.50 -0.29 -20.94
C ILE A 147 -2.39 0.05 -22.43
N VAL A 148 -2.72 1.29 -22.84
CA VAL A 148 -2.31 1.81 -24.15
C VAL A 148 -1.74 3.25 -24.11
N PRO A 149 -0.41 3.44 -24.02
CA PRO A 149 0.52 2.76 -23.13
C PRO A 149 0.79 3.67 -21.90
N PRO A 150 0.07 3.50 -20.77
CA PRO A 150 0.50 4.06 -19.51
C PRO A 150 1.86 3.47 -19.13
N LYS A 151 2.72 4.36 -18.61
CA LYS A 151 4.09 4.05 -18.22
C LYS A 151 4.16 3.52 -16.78
N GLY A 152 3.04 3.56 -16.06
CA GLY A 152 2.99 3.26 -14.63
C GLY A 152 3.88 4.25 -13.86
N GLU A 153 3.74 5.54 -14.16
CA GLU A 153 4.50 6.60 -13.49
C GLU A 153 3.72 7.12 -12.28
N LEU A 154 4.29 6.95 -11.09
CA LEU A 154 3.73 7.41 -9.83
C LEU A 154 4.60 8.53 -9.27
N VAL A 155 3.99 9.64 -8.84
CA VAL A 155 4.71 10.78 -8.27
C VAL A 155 3.99 11.28 -7.02
N GLY A 156 4.74 11.39 -5.92
CA GLY A 156 4.33 11.95 -4.64
C GLY A 156 4.93 13.34 -4.39
N PHE A 157 4.13 14.24 -3.84
CA PHE A 157 4.52 15.61 -3.45
C PHE A 157 4.00 15.93 -2.08
N ILE A 158 4.62 16.92 -1.44
CA ILE A 158 4.04 17.61 -0.29
C ILE A 158 3.82 19.06 -0.68
N ARG A 159 2.56 19.48 -0.71
CA ARG A 159 2.16 20.84 -1.05
C ARG A 159 1.27 21.38 0.06
N ASN A 160 1.63 22.51 0.63
CA ASN A 160 0.89 23.14 1.74
C ASN A 160 0.63 22.15 2.90
N ASN A 161 1.64 21.34 3.26
CA ASN A 161 1.56 20.27 4.26
C ASN A 161 0.52 19.17 3.98
N VAL A 162 0.14 19.00 2.72
CA VAL A 162 -0.73 17.92 2.27
C VAL A 162 0.05 17.05 1.29
N ALA A 163 0.08 15.74 1.57
CA ALA A 163 0.61 14.77 0.63
C ALA A 163 -0.33 14.65 -0.57
N GLU A 164 0.24 14.75 -1.78
CA GLU A 164 -0.48 14.48 -3.02
C GLU A 164 0.19 13.33 -3.74
N LEU A 165 -0.60 12.39 -4.23
CA LEU A 165 -0.10 11.28 -5.04
C LEU A 165 -0.78 11.30 -6.40
N TRP A 166 0.02 11.19 -7.45
CA TRP A 166 -0.42 11.27 -8.83
C TRP A 166 0.06 10.03 -9.58
N LEU A 167 -0.86 9.35 -10.24
CA LEU A 167 -0.57 8.32 -11.22
C LEU A 167 -0.75 8.94 -12.60
N GLU A 168 0.37 9.16 -13.27
CA GLU A 168 0.44 9.82 -14.57
C GLU A 168 -0.21 11.21 -14.57
N LYS A 169 -1.46 11.31 -15.03
CA LYS A 169 -2.24 12.56 -15.09
C LYS A 169 -3.41 12.59 -14.10
N ARG A 170 -3.63 11.49 -13.37
CA ARG A 170 -4.72 11.34 -12.41
C ARG A 170 -4.21 11.47 -10.99
N ARG A 171 -4.84 12.33 -10.20
CA ARG A 171 -4.59 12.41 -8.77
C ARG A 171 -5.22 11.20 -8.07
N LEU A 172 -4.40 10.41 -7.40
CA LEU A 172 -4.83 9.30 -6.55
C LEU A 172 -5.17 9.77 -5.13
N TRP A 173 -4.39 10.72 -4.60
CA TRP A 173 -4.54 11.17 -3.21
C TRP A 173 -4.33 12.69 -3.05
N PRO A 174 -5.04 13.34 -2.11
CA PRO A 174 -6.35 12.94 -1.59
C PRO A 174 -7.31 12.64 -2.74
N MET A 175 -8.11 11.59 -2.56
CA MET A 175 -9.13 11.25 -3.52
C MET A 175 -10.12 12.41 -3.54
N GLN A 176 -10.29 13.06 -4.69
CA GLN A 176 -11.41 13.98 -4.84
C GLN A 176 -12.64 13.11 -4.62
N GLN A 177 -13.36 13.33 -3.50
CA GLN A 177 -14.71 12.81 -3.36
C GLN A 177 -15.40 13.30 -4.62
N GLN A 178 -15.66 12.39 -5.56
CA GLN A 178 -16.44 12.69 -6.75
C GLN A 178 -17.78 13.12 -6.16
N GLN A 179 -17.96 14.44 -6.01
CA GLN A 179 -19.25 15.03 -5.69
C GLN A 179 -20.11 14.55 -6.84
N THR A 180 -20.81 13.45 -6.58
CA THR A 180 -21.80 12.92 -7.48
C THR A 180 -22.90 13.94 -7.32
N THR A 181 -22.85 15.01 -8.10
CA THR A 181 -23.94 15.94 -8.26
C THR A 181 -25.03 15.13 -8.91
N VAL A 182 -25.79 14.40 -8.10
CA VAL A 182 -27.07 13.86 -8.49
C VAL A 182 -27.85 15.11 -8.86
N ALA A 183 -28.02 15.34 -10.16
CA ALA A 183 -28.92 16.37 -10.63
C ALA A 183 -30.29 16.01 -10.08
N GLN A 184 -30.65 16.59 -8.93
CA GLN A 184 -32.02 16.62 -8.44
C GLN A 184 -32.78 17.41 -9.50
N SER A 185 -33.35 16.68 -10.45
CA SER A 185 -34.43 17.16 -11.30
C SER A 185 -35.61 17.45 -10.37
N SER A 186 -35.56 18.59 -9.69
CA SER A 186 -36.69 19.14 -8.95
C SER A 186 -37.74 19.54 -9.97
N SER A 187 -38.66 18.61 -10.24
CA SER A 187 -39.96 18.93 -10.81
C SER A 187 -40.63 19.96 -9.89
N SER A 188 -40.70 21.19 -10.38
CA SER A 188 -41.39 22.32 -9.78
C SER A 188 -42.88 22.01 -9.63
N ALA A 189 -43.29 21.62 -8.43
CA ALA A 189 -44.66 21.77 -7.96
C ALA A 189 -44.67 22.89 -6.92
N SER A 190 -45.28 24.02 -7.28
CA SER A 190 -45.44 25.20 -6.42
C SER A 190 -46.25 24.87 -5.16
N PRO A 191 -45.79 25.25 -3.97
CA PRO A 191 -46.67 25.48 -2.83
C PRO A 191 -46.72 26.98 -2.52
N THR A 192 -47.92 27.53 -2.65
CA THR A 192 -48.28 28.87 -2.19
C THR A 192 -48.35 28.88 -0.66
N GLY A 193 -47.54 29.75 -0.03
CA GLY A 193 -47.82 30.34 1.28
C GLY A 193 -47.28 29.58 2.50
N GLN A 194 -46.34 30.19 3.23
CA GLN A 194 -46.64 31.03 4.39
C GLN A 194 -45.35 31.52 5.06
N LEU A 195 -45.40 32.76 5.51
CA LEU A 195 -44.40 33.49 6.30
C LEU A 195 -44.28 32.89 7.71
N LEU A 196 -43.08 32.93 8.31
CA LEU A 196 -42.79 33.54 9.63
C LEU A 196 -41.33 33.28 10.10
N SER A 197 -40.65 34.40 10.42
CA SER A 197 -39.74 34.70 11.54
C SER A 197 -38.43 33.92 11.86
N ALA A 198 -37.34 34.69 11.77
CA ALA A 198 -36.09 34.80 12.56
C ALA A 198 -35.69 33.80 13.67
N VAL A 199 -34.37 33.53 13.78
CA VAL A 199 -33.42 33.98 14.85
C VAL A 199 -32.03 33.33 14.63
N PRO A 200 -30.89 34.04 14.81
CA PRO A 200 -29.55 33.46 14.78
C PRO A 200 -29.04 33.09 16.18
N ILE A 201 -28.37 31.93 16.35
CA ILE A 201 -27.66 31.60 17.60
C ILE A 201 -26.26 31.05 17.33
N ALA A 202 -25.29 31.86 17.80
CA ALA A 202 -24.01 31.58 18.45
C ALA A 202 -23.03 30.52 17.93
N VAL A 203 -21.84 31.06 17.63
CA VAL A 203 -20.52 30.40 17.59
C VAL A 203 -20.14 29.89 18.98
N SER A 204 -19.54 28.71 19.07
CA SER A 204 -18.75 28.28 20.23
C SER A 204 -17.42 27.70 19.76
N GLN A 205 -16.36 28.46 20.04
CA GLN A 205 -14.98 28.01 20.03
C GLN A 205 -14.71 27.24 21.33
N ALA A 206 -14.08 26.07 21.23
CA ALA A 206 -13.42 25.44 22.36
C ALA A 206 -11.99 25.07 21.95
N SER A 207 -11.04 25.77 22.57
CA SER A 207 -9.63 25.42 22.61
C SER A 207 -9.40 24.51 23.81
N ALA A 208 -8.68 23.40 23.62
CA ALA A 208 -8.06 22.68 24.73
C ALA A 208 -6.72 22.11 24.27
N SER A 209 -5.66 22.82 24.64
CA SER A 209 -4.29 22.34 24.67
C SER A 209 -4.13 21.44 25.88
N GLN A 210 -3.59 20.23 25.71
CA GLN A 210 -3.02 19.50 26.84
C GLN A 210 -1.81 18.66 26.39
N LEU A 211 -0.64 19.19 26.77
CA LEU A 211 0.66 18.53 26.75
C LEU A 211 0.71 17.52 27.91
N GLY A 212 0.76 16.23 27.58
CA GLY A 212 1.14 15.16 28.49
C GLY A 212 2.54 14.68 28.15
N GLN A 213 3.51 15.01 29.00
CA GLN A 213 4.86 14.44 28.95
C GLN A 213 4.82 13.02 29.52
N HIS A 214 5.20 12.02 28.72
CA HIS A 214 5.55 10.69 29.22
C HIS A 214 6.99 10.36 28.82
N SER A 215 7.82 10.24 29.84
CA SER A 215 9.21 9.75 29.78
C SER A 215 9.24 8.25 29.48
N LEU A 216 9.93 7.85 28.41
CA LEU A 216 10.20 6.45 28.07
C LEU A 216 11.57 6.04 28.61
N GLN A 217 11.59 5.09 29.56
CA GLN A 217 12.78 4.31 29.88
C GLN A 217 13.00 3.29 28.76
N TYR A 218 14.16 3.37 28.10
CA TYR A 218 14.60 2.42 27.10
C TYR A 218 15.18 1.18 27.78
N THR A 219 14.59 0.02 27.51
CA THR A 219 15.21 -1.29 27.71
C THR A 219 15.37 -1.90 26.31
N ALA A 220 16.57 -2.39 25.99
CA ALA A 220 16.93 -2.85 24.65
C ALA A 220 16.12 -4.08 24.19
N PRO A 221 15.66 -4.16 22.94
CA PRO A 221 15.09 -5.39 22.41
C PRO A 221 16.13 -6.26 21.70
N ASN A 222 16.13 -7.50 22.16
CA ASN A 222 16.76 -8.67 21.57
C ASN A 222 16.09 -8.99 20.22
N THR A 223 16.87 -9.46 19.26
CA THR A 223 16.48 -9.79 17.87
C THR A 223 15.55 -11.01 17.78
N ALA A 224 14.34 -10.84 17.24
CA ALA A 224 13.60 -11.78 16.38
C ALA A 224 12.23 -11.17 16.00
N SER A 225 12.01 -10.88 14.72
CA SER A 225 10.72 -10.37 14.19
C SER A 225 9.73 -11.51 13.95
N SER A 226 8.51 -11.33 14.45
CA SER A 226 7.39 -12.28 14.35
C SER A 226 6.15 -11.57 13.80
N SER A 227 5.57 -12.10 12.72
CA SER A 227 4.24 -11.73 12.20
C SER A 227 3.14 -12.12 13.19
N SER A 228 2.18 -11.24 13.50
CA SER A 228 1.18 -11.48 14.56
C SER A 228 -0.23 -11.75 14.05
N GLY A 229 -0.40 -12.90 13.40
CA GLY A 229 -0.98 -14.00 14.16
C GLY A 229 0.20 -14.84 14.61
N THR A 230 0.60 -14.78 15.88
CA THR A 230 1.73 -15.58 16.37
C THR A 230 1.39 -17.01 16.02
N ALA A 231 2.16 -17.61 15.10
CA ALA A 231 1.95 -19.00 14.75
C ALA A 231 1.93 -19.77 16.08
N PRO A 232 0.89 -20.56 16.36
CA PRO A 232 0.72 -21.18 17.67
C PRO A 232 1.99 -21.95 18.03
N ALA A 233 2.30 -22.01 19.32
CA ALA A 233 3.41 -22.82 19.79
C ALA A 233 3.31 -24.24 19.22
N GLY A 234 4.44 -24.79 18.76
CA GLY A 234 4.45 -26.07 18.04
C GLY A 234 4.14 -25.94 16.54
N THR A 235 4.49 -24.82 15.93
CA THR A 235 4.55 -24.65 14.48
C THR A 235 6.00 -24.59 13.99
N ARG A 236 6.24 -25.00 12.75
CA ARG A 236 7.48 -24.76 12.00
C ARG A 236 7.10 -24.24 10.62
N TRP A 237 7.84 -23.25 10.13
CA TRP A 237 7.71 -22.84 8.72
C TRP A 237 8.29 -23.93 7.82
N ASP A 238 7.51 -24.42 6.85
CA ASP A 238 7.93 -25.47 5.91
C ASP A 238 8.26 -24.94 4.50
N GLY A 239 8.20 -23.63 4.31
CA GLY A 239 8.40 -22.95 3.02
C GLY A 239 7.11 -22.58 2.31
N GLN A 240 5.94 -23.04 2.76
CA GLN A 240 4.64 -22.67 2.21
C GLN A 240 3.61 -22.34 3.31
N TYR A 241 3.69 -23.02 4.45
CA TYR A 241 2.79 -22.83 5.58
C TYR A 241 3.51 -22.95 6.93
N TYR A 242 2.89 -22.42 7.98
CA TYR A 242 3.23 -22.77 9.36
C TYR A 242 2.65 -24.15 9.69
N ALA A 243 3.45 -25.20 9.47
CA ALA A 243 3.06 -26.58 9.69
C ALA A 243 3.17 -26.98 11.17
N SER A 244 2.25 -27.81 11.66
CA SER A 244 2.35 -28.35 13.02
C SER A 244 3.59 -29.23 13.18
N THR A 245 4.33 -29.02 14.27
CA THR A 245 5.44 -29.91 14.67
C THR A 245 4.95 -31.24 15.22
N GLN A 246 3.68 -31.31 15.66
CA GLN A 246 3.06 -32.55 16.17
C GLN A 246 2.38 -33.35 15.04
N ASN A 247 1.76 -32.66 14.07
CA ASN A 247 1.11 -33.31 12.93
C ASN A 247 1.36 -32.55 11.62
N PRO A 248 2.41 -32.89 10.85
CA PRO A 248 2.74 -32.20 9.60
C PRO A 248 1.66 -32.23 8.51
N ALA A 249 0.58 -33.00 8.68
CA ALA A 249 -0.58 -32.96 7.79
C ALA A 249 -1.50 -31.75 8.02
N TYR A 250 -1.24 -30.93 9.04
CA TYR A 250 -2.00 -29.73 9.35
C TYR A 250 -1.12 -28.47 9.31
N VAL A 251 -1.73 -27.39 8.85
CA VAL A 251 -1.09 -26.09 8.64
C VAL A 251 -1.97 -24.99 9.22
N TRP A 252 -1.33 -23.95 9.76
CA TRP A 252 -2.01 -22.80 10.32
C TRP A 252 -2.32 -21.78 9.20
N ILE A 253 -3.60 -21.62 8.85
CA ILE A 253 -4.08 -20.75 7.78
C ILE A 253 -5.27 -19.94 8.31
N ASN A 254 -5.28 -18.63 8.08
CA ASN A 254 -6.36 -17.73 8.49
C ASN A 254 -6.77 -17.80 9.98
N GLY A 255 -5.82 -18.12 10.86
CA GLY A 255 -6.06 -18.19 12.31
C GLY A 255 -6.64 -19.52 12.82
N GLU A 256 -6.66 -20.57 11.98
CA GLU A 256 -7.14 -21.90 12.36
C GLU A 256 -6.23 -23.01 11.82
N TRP A 257 -6.30 -24.20 12.42
CA TRP A 257 -5.65 -25.41 11.91
C TRP A 257 -6.49 -26.02 10.78
N ALA A 258 -5.93 -26.08 9.58
CA ALA A 258 -6.56 -26.72 8.43
C ALA A 258 -5.72 -27.91 7.94
N PRO A 259 -6.33 -28.95 7.33
CA PRO A 259 -5.59 -29.97 6.61
C PRO A 259 -4.72 -29.33 5.53
N ARG A 260 -3.47 -29.79 5.41
CA ARG A 260 -2.54 -29.31 4.39
C ARG A 260 -3.15 -29.53 3.00
N PRO A 261 -3.22 -28.50 2.15
CA PRO A 261 -3.66 -28.66 0.78
C PRO A 261 -2.80 -29.72 0.09
N SER A 262 -3.43 -30.81 -0.36
CA SER A 262 -2.75 -31.83 -1.14
C SER A 262 -2.26 -31.17 -2.42
N THR A 263 -0.94 -31.05 -2.59
CA THR A 263 -0.38 -30.74 -3.90
C THR A 263 -0.73 -31.90 -4.81
N THR A 264 -1.84 -31.81 -5.53
CA THR A 264 -2.18 -32.74 -6.59
C THR A 264 -1.10 -32.56 -7.65
N SER A 265 -0.01 -33.31 -7.50
CA SER A 265 1.06 -33.37 -8.48
C SER A 265 0.46 -34.01 -9.72
N THR A 266 0.02 -33.18 -10.66
CA THR A 266 -0.34 -33.61 -12.00
C THR A 266 0.95 -34.12 -12.65
N ALA A 267 1.28 -35.38 -12.40
CA ALA A 267 2.35 -36.07 -13.09
C ALA A 267 1.93 -36.23 -14.54
N SER A 268 2.36 -35.29 -15.40
CA SER A 268 2.27 -35.42 -16.84
C SER A 268 3.18 -36.57 -17.27
N THR A 269 2.65 -37.78 -17.29
CA THR A 269 3.29 -38.94 -17.91
C THR A 269 3.37 -38.69 -19.41
N SER A 270 4.49 -38.16 -19.89
CA SER A 270 4.86 -38.24 -21.31
C SER A 270 5.15 -39.70 -21.64
N GLN A 271 4.14 -40.42 -22.15
CA GLN A 271 4.37 -41.66 -22.88
C GLN A 271 4.99 -41.32 -24.24
N TYR A 272 6.32 -41.41 -24.31
CA TYR A 272 7.05 -41.40 -25.58
C TYR A 272 6.98 -42.81 -26.17
N SER A 273 5.98 -43.06 -27.03
CA SER A 273 5.93 -44.26 -27.87
C SER A 273 6.81 -44.04 -29.11
N GLY A 274 8.08 -44.45 -28.99
CA GLY A 274 8.94 -44.68 -30.15
C GLY A 274 8.64 -46.05 -30.75
N THR A 275 8.18 -46.08 -31.99
CA THR A 275 8.18 -47.28 -32.85
C THR A 275 9.13 -47.02 -34.00
N GLY A 276 10.04 -47.97 -34.21
CA GLY A 276 10.86 -48.09 -35.43
C GLY A 276 10.09 -48.69 -36.60
#